data_AF-A0A5C1QQP0-F1
#
_entry.id   AF-A0A5C1QQP0-F1
#
_cell.length_a   1.000
_cell.length_b   1.000
_cell.length_c   1.000
_cell.angle_alpha   90.00
_cell.angle_beta   90.00
_cell.angle_gamma   90.00
#
_symmetry.space_group_name_H-M   'P 1'
#
loop_
_entity.id
_entity.type
_entity.pdbx_description
1 polymer ?
#
loop_
_entity_poly.entity_id
_entity_poly.type
_entity_poly.pdbx_seq_one_letter_code
_entity_poly.pdbx_strand_id
1 'polypeptide(L)'
;MNLTKKWFLFPTAFAALMILPMSCASAPEEAMEESVAAVEETVETVENMEKPEATMDSTAAARKTAEAAREKAVAAKAPRAAKVEFAKAEELIASAESFTAAEGYAQAIEEYTKATAAYNDSVSVAEEKKAEAIAAMQAADEAIANVEKNANDATDEAAEGDQ
;
A
#
# COMPACT_ATOMS: atom_id res chain seq x y z
N MET A 1 11.43 -14.01 40.05
CA MET A 1 12.21 -12.78 40.25
C MET A 1 13.41 -12.82 39.31
N ASN A 2 13.76 -11.65 38.74
CA ASN A 2 14.87 -11.34 37.81
C ASN A 2 14.62 -11.82 36.37
N LEU A 3 14.03 -11.03 35.44
CA LEU A 3 14.47 -9.75 34.84
C LEU A 3 15.94 -9.73 34.38
N THR A 4 16.16 -9.90 33.08
CA THR A 4 17.18 -9.14 32.32
C THR A 4 16.80 -9.04 30.84
N LYS A 5 16.61 -7.80 30.41
CA LYS A 5 16.35 -7.30 29.05
C LYS A 5 17.42 -7.77 28.05
N LYS A 6 17.02 -8.11 26.83
CA LYS A 6 17.90 -8.12 25.65
C LYS A 6 17.44 -7.02 24.69
N TRP A 7 18.23 -5.95 24.67
CA TRP A 7 18.21 -4.85 23.72
C TRP A 7 19.66 -4.65 23.32
N PHE A 8 20.05 -5.05 22.11
CA PHE A 8 21.34 -4.73 21.47
C PHE A 8 21.06 -4.77 19.96
N LEU A 9 20.93 -3.60 19.32
CA LEU A 9 22.01 -2.79 18.72
C LEU A 9 22.32 -3.27 17.28
N PHE A 10 21.72 -2.57 16.32
CA PHE A 10 22.12 -2.58 14.91
C PHE A 10 23.41 -1.76 14.75
N PRO A 11 24.46 -2.28 14.07
CA PRO A 11 25.68 -1.54 13.83
C PRO A 11 25.55 -0.61 12.61
N THR A 12 25.74 0.68 12.90
CA THR A 12 26.52 1.70 12.18
C THR A 12 27.18 1.38 10.83
N ALA A 13 27.13 2.40 9.97
CA ALA A 13 28.16 2.85 9.02
C ALA A 13 28.16 2.25 7.61
N PHE A 14 27.46 2.92 6.70
CA PHE A 14 27.90 3.09 5.32
C PHE A 14 28.20 4.57 5.07
N ALA A 15 29.35 5.02 5.57
CA ALA A 15 29.96 6.27 5.17
C ALA A 15 30.91 5.97 4.02
N ALA A 16 30.73 6.63 2.87
CA ALA A 16 31.81 7.21 2.06
C ALA A 16 31.34 7.57 0.63
N LEU A 17 31.35 8.87 0.36
CA LEU A 17 32.25 9.45 -0.64
C LEU A 17 31.91 9.24 -2.13
N MET A 18 31.19 10.22 -2.70
CA MET A 18 31.48 10.72 -4.05
C MET A 18 31.51 12.25 -4.03
N ILE A 19 32.73 12.75 -3.84
CA ILE A 19 33.18 14.12 -4.08
C ILE A 19 33.15 14.36 -5.60
N LEU A 20 32.59 15.48 -6.06
CA LEU A 20 33.14 16.24 -7.20
C LEU A 20 32.64 17.70 -7.17
N PRO A 21 33.55 18.69 -7.22
CA PRO A 21 33.23 20.12 -7.30
C PRO A 21 33.22 20.59 -8.75
N MET A 22 32.23 21.39 -9.16
CA MET A 22 32.37 22.29 -10.30
C MET A 22 31.72 23.64 -10.00
N SER A 23 32.60 24.57 -9.65
CA SER A 23 32.68 25.94 -10.18
C SER A 23 31.43 26.81 -10.18
N CYS A 24 31.40 27.66 -9.16
CA CYS A 24 30.73 28.95 -9.13
C CYS A 24 31.23 29.89 -10.24
N ALA A 25 30.31 30.63 -10.87
CA ALA A 25 30.59 31.89 -11.53
C ALA A 25 30.47 33.04 -10.51
N SER A 26 31.64 33.49 -10.04
CA SER A 26 32.07 34.84 -9.62
C SER A 26 31.04 35.94 -9.33
N ALA A 27 31.06 36.51 -8.10
CA ALA A 27 31.51 37.89 -7.80
C ALA A 27 31.20 38.31 -6.32
N PRO A 28 31.97 39.25 -5.71
CA PRO A 28 32.42 39.16 -4.31
C PRO A 28 32.05 40.37 -3.40
N GLU A 29 32.16 40.21 -2.07
CA GLU A 29 32.59 41.22 -1.06
C GLU A 29 32.50 40.55 0.32
N GLU A 30 33.63 40.08 0.88
CA GLU A 30 34.42 40.76 1.91
C GLU A 30 33.63 41.21 3.16
N ALA A 31 33.71 40.38 4.20
CA ALA A 31 34.08 40.82 5.55
C ALA A 31 34.41 39.58 6.40
N MET A 32 35.70 39.41 6.69
CA MET A 32 36.13 38.57 7.80
C MET A 32 35.93 39.36 9.09
N GLU A 33 35.20 38.80 10.05
CA GLU A 33 35.54 39.01 11.46
C GLU A 33 35.64 37.65 12.17
N GLU A 34 36.88 37.39 12.51
CA GLU A 34 37.44 36.50 13.51
C GLU A 34 36.70 36.54 14.85
N SER A 35 36.27 35.39 15.38
CA SER A 35 36.65 34.91 16.72
C SER A 35 35.85 33.69 17.17
N VAL A 36 36.60 32.63 17.41
CA VAL A 36 36.22 31.36 18.02
C VAL A 36 35.99 31.61 19.51
N ALA A 37 34.74 31.79 19.97
CA ALA A 37 34.41 31.82 21.40
C ALA A 37 32.90 31.61 21.69
N ALA A 38 32.23 30.67 21.01
CA ALA A 38 30.92 30.15 21.42
C ALA A 38 30.59 28.84 20.69
N VAL A 39 31.51 27.87 20.75
CA VAL A 39 31.23 26.49 20.34
C VAL A 39 30.74 25.74 21.57
N GLU A 40 29.58 26.11 22.09
CA GLU A 40 28.91 25.35 23.17
C GLU A 40 27.47 25.84 23.46
N GLU A 41 26.66 26.15 22.45
CA GLU A 41 25.21 26.19 22.68
C GLU A 41 24.43 25.89 21.40
N THR A 42 23.62 24.84 21.48
CA THR A 42 22.48 24.53 20.61
C THR A 42 22.75 24.06 19.18
N VAL A 43 23.31 22.85 19.09
CA VAL A 43 23.05 21.89 17.99
C VAL A 43 21.61 21.36 18.10
N GLU A 44 20.62 22.24 18.32
CA GLU A 44 19.27 21.84 18.74
C GLU A 44 18.19 22.54 17.92
N THR A 45 18.31 22.54 16.60
CA THR A 45 17.21 22.93 15.70
C THR A 45 17.20 22.08 14.43
N VAL A 46 17.27 20.76 14.59
CA VAL A 46 16.92 19.80 13.52
C VAL A 46 16.05 18.68 14.08
N GLU A 47 15.10 18.99 14.95
CA GLU A 47 14.08 18.03 15.40
C GLU A 47 12.74 18.73 15.66
N ASN A 48 12.08 19.23 14.62
CA ASN A 48 10.62 19.36 14.68
C ASN A 48 10.01 19.43 13.27
N MET A 49 10.10 18.32 12.52
CA MET A 49 9.10 18.08 11.49
C MET A 49 7.83 17.67 12.25
N GLU A 50 7.07 18.68 12.66
CA GLU A 50 5.86 18.54 13.46
C GLU A 50 4.93 17.57 12.74
N LYS A 51 4.78 16.37 13.31
CA LYS A 51 3.74 15.43 12.87
C LYS A 51 2.44 16.22 12.97
N PRO A 52 1.68 16.39 11.88
CA PRO A 52 0.49 17.22 11.91
C PRO A 52 -0.42 16.74 13.04
N GLU A 53 -0.84 17.68 13.90
CA GLU A 53 -1.72 17.36 15.01
C GLU A 53 -2.95 16.61 14.49
N ALA A 54 -3.33 15.54 15.19
CA ALA A 54 -4.52 14.79 14.85
C ALA A 54 -5.75 15.62 15.25
N THR A 55 -6.34 16.27 14.26
CA THR A 55 -7.55 17.09 14.39
C THR A 55 -8.76 16.41 13.76
N MET A 56 -9.95 16.96 14.04
CA MET A 56 -11.18 16.59 13.35
C MET A 56 -11.05 16.73 11.82
N ASP A 57 -10.39 17.77 11.32
CA ASP A 57 -10.20 17.99 9.88
C ASP A 57 -9.31 16.92 9.25
N SER A 58 -8.20 16.57 9.91
CA SER A 58 -7.32 15.48 9.45
C SER A 58 -8.02 14.10 9.50
N THR A 59 -8.91 13.90 10.47
CA THR A 59 -9.77 12.71 10.58
C THR A 59 -10.77 12.65 9.42
N ALA A 60 -11.43 13.77 9.10
CA ALA A 60 -12.35 13.86 7.97
C ALA A 60 -11.64 13.61 6.62
N ALA A 61 -10.39 14.07 6.46
CA ALA A 61 -9.58 13.78 5.29
C ALA A 61 -9.22 12.28 5.17
N ALA A 62 -8.85 11.64 6.28
CA ALA A 62 -8.60 10.21 6.33
C ALA A 62 -9.87 9.40 5.99
N ARG A 63 -11.01 9.79 6.57
CA ARG A 63 -12.32 9.19 6.27
C ARG A 63 -12.66 9.28 4.78
N LYS A 64 -12.53 10.46 4.18
CA LYS A 64 -12.79 10.67 2.74
C LYS A 64 -11.91 9.77 1.85
N THR A 65 -10.65 9.59 2.25
CA THR A 65 -9.74 8.67 1.55
C THR A 65 -10.22 7.23 1.65
N ALA A 66 -10.66 6.80 2.84
CA ALA A 66 -11.20 5.46 3.04
C ALA A 66 -12.53 5.23 2.29
N GLU A 67 -13.43 6.23 2.25
CA GLU A 67 -14.65 6.19 1.46
C GLU A 67 -14.36 6.05 -0.05
N ALA A 68 -13.38 6.80 -0.57
CA ALA A 68 -12.97 6.67 -1.96
C ALA A 68 -12.37 5.28 -2.26
N ALA A 69 -11.62 4.69 -1.32
CA ALA A 69 -11.13 3.31 -1.46
C ALA A 69 -12.26 2.29 -1.42
N ARG A 70 -13.26 2.49 -0.56
CA ARG A 70 -14.48 1.67 -0.50
C ARG A 70 -15.25 1.69 -1.81
N GLU A 71 -15.44 2.87 -2.41
CA GLU A 71 -16.11 3.00 -3.72
C GLU A 71 -15.39 2.21 -4.81
N LYS A 72 -14.05 2.28 -4.84
CA LYS A 72 -13.22 1.47 -5.76
C LYS A 72 -13.41 -0.03 -5.51
N ALA A 73 -13.40 -0.47 -4.25
CA ALA A 73 -13.64 -1.87 -3.88
C ALA A 73 -15.03 -2.36 -4.32
N VAL A 74 -16.07 -1.55 -4.14
CA VAL A 74 -17.43 -1.85 -4.62
C VAL A 74 -17.47 -1.93 -6.15
N ALA A 75 -16.81 -1.00 -6.85
CA ALA A 75 -16.71 -1.02 -8.31
C ALA A 75 -16.02 -2.30 -8.83
N ALA A 76 -14.97 -2.75 -8.13
CA ALA A 76 -14.25 -4.00 -8.40
C ALA A 76 -15.04 -5.26 -8.00
N LYS A 77 -16.27 -5.12 -7.47
CA LYS A 77 -17.11 -6.23 -6.97
C LYS A 77 -16.51 -6.99 -5.78
N ALA A 78 -15.59 -6.35 -5.03
CA ALA A 78 -14.97 -6.91 -3.84
C ALA A 78 -15.96 -7.37 -2.74
N PRO A 79 -17.13 -6.72 -2.50
CA PRO A 79 -18.10 -7.21 -1.51
C PRO A 79 -18.54 -8.66 -1.72
N ARG A 80 -18.50 -9.15 -2.97
CA ARG A 80 -18.81 -10.53 -3.32
C ARG A 80 -17.55 -11.36 -3.57
N ALA A 81 -16.59 -10.82 -4.33
CA ALA A 81 -15.40 -11.57 -4.74
C ALA A 81 -14.36 -11.72 -3.62
N ALA A 82 -14.15 -10.68 -2.81
CA ALA A 82 -13.17 -10.59 -1.72
C ALA A 82 -13.87 -10.29 -0.39
N LYS A 83 -14.88 -11.10 -0.05
CA LYS A 83 -15.80 -10.84 1.07
C LYS A 83 -15.07 -10.68 2.42
N VAL A 84 -14.01 -11.44 2.65
CA VAL A 84 -13.28 -11.43 3.93
C VAL A 84 -12.51 -10.12 4.09
N GLU A 85 -11.77 -9.73 3.05
CA GLU A 85 -10.97 -8.52 3.01
C GLU A 85 -11.86 -7.27 3.07
N PHE A 86 -12.96 -7.28 2.32
CA PHE A 86 -13.94 -6.19 2.34
C PHE A 86 -14.61 -6.05 3.72
N ALA A 87 -15.01 -7.16 4.34
CA ALA A 87 -15.62 -7.12 5.68
C ALA A 87 -14.63 -6.59 6.74
N LYS A 88 -13.37 -6.99 6.69
CA LYS A 88 -12.31 -6.45 7.55
C LYS A 88 -12.17 -4.93 7.38
N ALA A 89 -12.25 -4.42 6.15
CA ALA A 89 -12.22 -2.99 5.91
C ALA A 89 -13.44 -2.27 6.52
N GLU A 90 -14.66 -2.82 6.41
CA GLU A 90 -15.85 -2.25 7.06
C GLU A 90 -15.75 -2.26 8.60
N GLU A 91 -15.16 -3.30 9.19
CA GLU A 91 -14.89 -3.36 10.65
C GLU A 91 -13.95 -2.23 11.09
N LEU A 92 -12.91 -1.95 10.30
CA LEU A 92 -11.98 -0.84 10.55
C LEU A 92 -12.66 0.53 10.40
N ILE A 93 -13.61 0.68 9.45
CA ILE A 93 -14.45 1.89 9.37
C ILE A 93 -15.26 2.07 10.65
N ALA A 94 -15.94 1.03 11.13
CA ALA A 94 -16.73 1.11 12.35
C ALA A 94 -15.88 1.44 13.58
N SER A 95 -14.68 0.86 13.66
CA SER A 95 -13.66 1.18 14.68
C SER A 95 -13.24 2.66 14.61
N ALA A 96 -12.91 3.16 13.43
CA ALA A 96 -12.53 4.56 13.21
C ALA A 96 -13.65 5.54 13.57
N GLU A 97 -14.89 5.22 13.22
CA GLU A 97 -16.07 6.02 13.59
C GLU A 97 -16.28 6.05 15.11
N SER A 98 -16.07 4.92 15.78
CA SER A 98 -16.10 4.86 17.25
C SER A 98 -15.03 5.74 17.89
N PHE A 99 -13.80 5.75 17.36
CA PHE A 99 -12.75 6.64 17.86
C PHE A 99 -13.05 8.11 17.58
N THR A 100 -13.61 8.42 16.41
CA THR A 100 -14.02 9.79 16.05
C THR A 100 -15.08 10.31 17.02
N ALA A 101 -16.07 9.49 17.36
CA ALA A 101 -17.12 9.84 18.33
C ALA A 101 -16.59 10.05 19.76
N ALA A 102 -15.48 9.40 20.10
CA ALA A 102 -14.79 9.55 21.38
C ALA A 102 -13.68 10.63 21.35
N GLU A 103 -13.61 11.44 20.29
CA GLU A 103 -12.57 12.47 20.08
C GLU A 103 -11.13 11.90 20.05
N GLY A 104 -10.99 10.59 19.84
CA GLY A 104 -9.71 9.88 19.66
C GLY A 104 -9.19 10.02 18.23
N TYR A 105 -8.93 11.24 17.78
CA TYR A 105 -8.62 11.54 16.37
C TYR A 105 -7.39 10.80 15.82
N ALA A 106 -6.34 10.63 16.63
CA ALA A 106 -5.14 9.91 16.19
C ALA A 106 -5.44 8.43 15.88
N GLN A 107 -6.21 7.77 16.76
CA GLN A 107 -6.65 6.39 16.56
C GLN A 107 -7.64 6.29 15.39
N ALA A 108 -8.56 7.24 15.26
CA ALA A 108 -9.50 7.29 14.13
C ALA A 108 -8.77 7.39 12.79
N ILE A 109 -7.77 8.27 12.67
CA ILE A 109 -6.94 8.41 11.46
C ILE A 109 -6.20 7.12 11.15
N GLU A 110 -5.63 6.46 12.17
CA GLU A 110 -4.94 5.18 12.01
C GLU A 110 -5.88 4.10 11.46
N GLU A 111 -7.07 3.97 12.04
CA GLU A 111 -8.06 2.97 11.63
C GLU A 111 -8.63 3.27 10.23
N TYR A 112 -8.90 4.53 9.89
CA TYR A 112 -9.26 4.90 8.50
C TYR A 112 -8.15 4.60 7.50
N THR A 113 -6.88 4.77 7.89
CA THR A 113 -5.73 4.44 7.06
C THR A 113 -5.63 2.92 6.85
N LYS A 114 -5.82 2.13 7.91
CA LYS A 114 -5.89 0.67 7.81
C LYS A 114 -7.07 0.22 6.95
N ALA A 115 -8.25 0.85 7.10
CA ALA A 115 -9.42 0.56 6.28
C ALA A 115 -9.15 0.83 4.80
N THR A 116 -8.50 1.95 4.49
CA THR A 116 -8.06 2.29 3.13
C THR A 116 -7.18 1.18 2.53
N ALA A 117 -6.17 0.72 3.29
CA ALA A 117 -5.31 -0.37 2.84
C ALA A 117 -6.10 -1.67 2.63
N ALA A 118 -6.97 -2.04 3.58
CA ALA A 118 -7.80 -3.25 3.47
C ALA A 118 -8.78 -3.21 2.29
N TYR A 119 -9.36 -2.05 1.96
CA TYR A 119 -10.18 -1.90 0.75
C TYR A 119 -9.33 -2.10 -0.52
N ASN A 120 -8.12 -1.54 -0.58
CA ASN A 120 -7.23 -1.74 -1.73
C ASN A 120 -6.83 -3.22 -1.86
N ASP A 121 -6.53 -3.90 -0.76
CA ASP A 121 -6.25 -5.34 -0.77
C ASP A 121 -7.47 -6.12 -1.30
N SER A 122 -8.68 -5.74 -0.88
CA SER A 122 -9.91 -6.36 -1.37
C SER A 122 -10.14 -6.15 -2.87
N VAL A 123 -9.71 -5.01 -3.43
CA VAL A 123 -9.71 -4.77 -4.89
C VAL A 123 -8.78 -5.76 -5.57
N SER A 124 -7.54 -5.88 -5.10
CA SER A 124 -6.54 -6.79 -5.70
C SER A 124 -7.02 -8.25 -5.70
N VAL A 125 -7.58 -8.72 -4.59
CA VAL A 125 -8.15 -10.08 -4.49
C VAL A 125 -9.34 -10.26 -5.45
N ALA A 126 -10.20 -9.24 -5.59
CA ALA A 126 -11.33 -9.30 -6.51
C ALA A 126 -10.87 -9.36 -7.97
N GLU A 127 -9.83 -8.62 -8.34
CA GLU A 127 -9.24 -8.61 -9.67
C GLU A 127 -8.55 -9.94 -10.00
N GLU A 128 -7.85 -10.53 -9.04
CA GLU A 128 -7.24 -11.87 -9.19
C GLU A 128 -8.31 -12.93 -9.48
N LYS A 129 -9.38 -12.99 -8.67
CA LYS A 129 -10.49 -13.93 -8.90
C LYS A 129 -11.18 -13.72 -10.24
N LYS A 130 -11.25 -12.47 -10.71
CA LYS A 130 -11.78 -12.18 -12.04
C LYS A 130 -10.85 -12.74 -13.13
N ALA A 131 -9.54 -12.59 -12.98
CA ALA A 131 -8.57 -13.14 -13.93
C ALA A 131 -8.62 -14.67 -13.96
N GLU A 132 -8.68 -15.33 -12.79
CA GLU A 132 -8.85 -16.78 -12.68
C GLU A 132 -10.13 -17.27 -13.38
N ALA A 133 -11.25 -16.58 -13.18
CA ALA A 133 -12.51 -16.93 -13.83
C ALA A 133 -12.41 -16.81 -15.36
N ILE A 134 -11.76 -15.77 -15.88
CA ILE A 134 -11.55 -15.60 -17.33
C ILE A 134 -10.68 -16.73 -17.88
N ALA A 135 -9.58 -17.05 -17.19
CA ALA A 135 -8.69 -18.14 -17.61
C ALA A 135 -9.40 -19.50 -17.59
N ALA A 136 -10.24 -19.76 -16.59
CA ALA A 136 -11.04 -20.97 -16.52
C ALA A 136 -12.07 -21.06 -17.66
N MET A 137 -12.69 -19.95 -18.04
CA MET A 137 -13.60 -19.91 -19.19
C MET A 137 -12.87 -20.20 -20.49
N GLN A 138 -11.70 -19.61 -20.71
CA GLN A 138 -10.88 -19.87 -21.90
C GLN A 138 -10.44 -21.34 -21.97
N ALA A 139 -9.99 -21.92 -20.85
CA ALA A 139 -9.63 -23.33 -20.79
C ALA A 139 -10.83 -24.25 -21.07
N ALA A 140 -12.04 -23.86 -20.64
CA ALA A 140 -13.26 -24.59 -20.95
C ALA A 140 -13.60 -24.53 -22.45
N ASP A 141 -13.49 -23.34 -23.07
CA ASP A 141 -13.74 -23.17 -24.50
C ASP A 141 -12.74 -23.99 -25.35
N GLU A 142 -11.46 -24.00 -24.97
CA GLU A 142 -10.44 -24.84 -25.62
C GLU A 142 -10.71 -26.33 -25.47
N ALA A 143 -11.16 -26.77 -24.28
CA ALA A 143 -11.53 -28.16 -24.05
C ALA A 143 -12.72 -28.58 -24.92
N ILE A 144 -13.73 -27.72 -25.08
CA ILE A 144 -14.87 -27.97 -25.96
C ILE A 144 -14.40 -28.09 -27.41
N ALA A 145 -13.60 -27.15 -27.90
CA ALA A 145 -13.09 -27.17 -29.27
C ALA A 145 -12.27 -28.45 -29.56
N ASN A 146 -11.46 -28.91 -28.60
CA ASN A 146 -10.70 -30.15 -28.74
C ASN A 146 -11.61 -31.39 -28.78
N VAL A 147 -12.67 -31.43 -27.97
CA VAL A 147 -13.65 -32.53 -28.01
C VAL A 147 -14.38 -32.55 -29.34
N GLU A 148 -14.81 -31.40 -29.85
CA GLU A 148 -15.47 -31.30 -31.17
C GLU A 148 -14.55 -31.75 -32.29
N LYS A 149 -13.29 -31.34 -32.27
CA LYS A 149 -12.30 -31.80 -33.24
C LYS A 149 -12.11 -33.32 -33.17
N ASN A 150 -11.88 -33.87 -31.99
CA ASN A 150 -11.68 -35.30 -31.82
C ASN A 150 -12.92 -36.11 -32.25
N ALA A 151 -14.12 -35.58 -32.02
CA ALA A 151 -15.36 -36.20 -32.47
C ALA A 151 -15.46 -36.23 -33.99
N ASN A 152 -15.11 -35.14 -34.66
CA ASN A 152 -15.09 -35.06 -36.13
C ASN A 152 -14.02 -35.99 -36.72
N ASP A 153 -12.80 -35.96 -36.17
CA ASP A 153 -11.71 -36.83 -36.60
C ASP A 153 -12.12 -38.32 -36.47
N ALA A 154 -12.78 -38.69 -35.36
CA ALA A 154 -13.28 -40.05 -35.17
C ALA A 154 -14.42 -40.43 -36.14
N THR A 155 -15.29 -39.48 -36.53
CA THR A 155 -16.32 -39.74 -37.54
C THR A 155 -15.74 -39.91 -38.94
N ASP A 156 -14.69 -39.15 -39.28
CA ASP A 156 -14.01 -39.25 -40.56
C ASP A 156 -13.26 -40.60 -40.66
N GLU A 157 -12.54 -40.98 -39.60
CA GLU A 157 -11.87 -42.30 -39.53
C GLU A 157 -12.87 -43.48 -39.65
N ALA A 158 -14.03 -43.37 -39.01
CA ALA A 158 -15.08 -44.39 -39.10
C ALA A 158 -15.69 -44.50 -40.50
N ALA A 159 -15.80 -43.37 -41.24
CA ALA A 159 -16.31 -43.36 -42.60
C ALA A 159 -15.30 -43.90 -43.63
N GLU A 160 -13.99 -43.74 -43.39
CA GLU A 160 -12.93 -44.26 -44.25
C GLU A 160 -12.67 -45.76 -44.04
N GLY A 161 -12.89 -46.30 -42.83
CA GLY A 161 -12.67 -47.72 -42.52
C GLY A 161 -13.72 -48.71 -43.03
N ASP A 162 -14.83 -48.22 -43.59
CA ASP A 162 -15.97 -49.02 -44.09
C ASP A 162 -15.95 -49.23 -45.63
N GLN A 163 -14.83 -48.87 -46.28
CA GLN A 163 -14.56 -49.06 -47.73
C GLN A 163 -13.60 -50.23 -48.02
#